data_AF-A0A9W8FA75-F1
#
_entry.id   AF-A0A9W8FA75-F1
#
_cell.length_a   1.000
_cell.length_b   1.000
_cell.length_c   1.000
_cell.angle_alpha   90.00
_cell.angle_beta   90.00
_cell.angle_gamma   90.00
#
_symmetry.space_group_name_H-M   'P 1'
#
loop_
_entity.id
_entity.type
_entity.pdbx_description
1 polymer ?
#
loop_
_entity_poly.entity_id
_entity_poly.type
_entity_poly.pdbx_seq_one_letter_code
_entity_poly.pdbx_strand_id
1 'polypeptide(L)'
;MLSHLRYWVAVRRPLTVLLSSSSNNNSLTSTPSNLQLTRSRELILNVLSTVPSPREARKFIDSVSGQETLRTRREFEEQQAQLASSQAPHGLVAGEFLHSHAARAPAARTLALVCTETLGSGKLLAQMQRLGVIPVVLPLGRGDYREAVGRAHALADMVDGEGGRAVPISGGVLLPGGVAAESVAEAVANGIIPVVAPVVVDEGQRIGVVDHRCVAALAGALAGLERAGSLSVARLIYLGDCMGITSGGVVRRLVNLEEDYEQLACGRMEVVRVMRQCLSILAPTTVGIVASAGADPSLVLKGLLSERPPSTLLKRAGAGPPEITLLRHGFRIQRHSSLETCDAGRLQALLESSFGRTLDAGEYFDRLRRCEGGIQVIVAGEYQGAVIVTHEMGRGRLPYLDKFAVLPEVQGTGMADILWDELRAACPSCLWRSRADNGVNRWYFDRSNGHRRGEKWVFFWYQGEKPQSLMEVAEGMEVAKNIPASFL
;
A
#
# COMPACT_ATOMS: atom_id res chain seq x y z
N MET A 1 -54.51 4.54 27.33
CA MET A 1 -54.56 5.27 26.05
C MET A 1 -53.30 4.93 25.27
N LEU A 2 -53.40 3.90 24.44
CA LEU A 2 -52.38 3.40 23.51
C LEU A 2 -52.35 4.28 22.24
N SER A 3 -51.29 4.12 21.43
CA SER A 3 -51.04 4.69 20.08
C SER A 3 -50.29 6.05 20.12
N HIS A 4 -49.18 6.31 19.42
CA HIS A 4 -48.61 5.78 18.19
C HIS A 4 -47.08 5.95 18.18
N LEU A 5 -46.33 4.87 17.94
CA LEU A 5 -44.99 4.92 17.32
C LEU A 5 -44.74 3.57 16.67
N ARG A 6 -44.82 3.53 15.34
CA ARG A 6 -44.78 2.32 14.52
C ARG A 6 -43.77 2.53 13.38
N TYR A 7 -42.85 1.58 13.24
CA TYR A 7 -41.92 1.28 12.12
C TYR A 7 -40.76 2.29 11.91
N TRP A 8 -39.48 1.89 11.88
CA TRP A 8 -38.85 0.81 11.11
C TRP A 8 -37.70 0.10 11.85
N VAL A 9 -37.77 -1.23 11.97
CA VAL A 9 -36.63 -2.11 12.24
C VAL A 9 -36.55 -3.09 11.07
N ALA A 10 -35.48 -3.01 10.28
CA ALA A 10 -35.24 -3.94 9.19
C ALA A 10 -34.67 -5.25 9.75
N VAL A 11 -35.54 -6.24 9.97
CA VAL A 11 -35.14 -7.63 10.24
C VAL A 11 -34.69 -8.27 8.92
N ARG A 12 -33.38 -8.49 8.77
CA ARG A 12 -32.85 -9.32 7.68
C ARG A 12 -33.13 -10.79 7.99
N ARG A 13 -33.96 -11.44 7.16
CA ARG A 13 -34.12 -12.90 7.13
C ARG A 13 -32.81 -13.56 6.65
N PRO A 14 -32.38 -14.68 7.25
CA PRO A 14 -31.32 -15.50 6.66
C PRO A 14 -31.88 -16.25 5.44
N LEU A 15 -31.20 -16.12 4.30
CA LEU A 15 -31.38 -16.99 3.14
C LEU A 15 -30.68 -18.31 3.45
N THR A 16 -31.44 -19.31 3.89
CA THR A 16 -30.98 -20.69 3.99
C THR A 16 -30.91 -21.26 2.57
N VAL A 17 -29.73 -21.27 1.97
CA VAL A 17 -29.47 -22.08 0.76
C VAL A 17 -29.21 -23.50 1.24
N LEU A 18 -30.20 -24.36 1.09
CA LEU A 18 -30.05 -25.81 1.21
C LEU A 18 -29.17 -26.31 0.05
N LEU A 19 -27.89 -26.53 0.32
CA LEU A 19 -27.05 -27.36 -0.54
C LEU A 19 -27.29 -28.82 -0.13
N SER A 20 -28.13 -29.53 -0.89
CA SER A 20 -28.25 -30.98 -0.80
C SER A 20 -26.92 -31.61 -1.21
N SER A 21 -26.24 -32.23 -0.26
CA SER A 21 -25.11 -33.12 -0.50
C SER A 21 -25.57 -34.40 -1.18
N SER A 22 -25.46 -34.45 -2.50
CA SER A 22 -25.50 -35.72 -3.24
C SER A 22 -24.06 -36.09 -3.61
N SER A 23 -23.49 -36.99 -2.81
CA SER A 23 -22.23 -37.67 -3.07
C SER A 23 -22.36 -38.48 -4.36
N ASN A 24 -21.78 -37.99 -5.45
CA ASN A 24 -21.47 -38.82 -6.62
C ASN A 24 -19.97 -38.75 -6.89
N ASN A 25 -19.28 -39.79 -6.44
CA ASN A 25 -17.95 -40.15 -6.91
C ASN A 25 -18.05 -40.42 -8.41
N ASN A 26 -17.52 -39.50 -9.23
CA ASN A 26 -17.09 -39.83 -10.58
C ASN A 26 -15.82 -39.03 -10.89
N SER A 27 -14.74 -39.78 -11.02
CA SER A 27 -13.44 -39.33 -11.51
C SER A 27 -13.57 -38.82 -12.95
N LEU A 28 -13.87 -37.53 -13.10
CA LEU A 28 -13.83 -36.84 -14.38
C LEU A 28 -12.38 -36.40 -14.63
N THR A 29 -11.73 -37.04 -15.61
CA THR A 29 -10.55 -36.48 -16.26
C THR A 29 -10.92 -35.08 -16.78
N SER A 30 -10.36 -34.06 -16.16
CA SER A 30 -10.73 -32.68 -16.45
C SER A 30 -10.17 -32.27 -17.81
N THR A 31 -11.05 -31.92 -18.75
CA THR A 31 -10.66 -31.37 -20.05
C THR A 31 -9.99 -30.00 -19.85
N PRO A 32 -9.05 -29.59 -20.73
CA PRO A 32 -8.30 -28.34 -20.58
C PRO A 32 -9.19 -27.09 -20.48
N SER A 33 -10.35 -27.09 -21.13
CA SER A 33 -11.35 -26.02 -21.00
C SER A 33 -12.01 -25.95 -19.62
N ASN A 34 -12.27 -27.09 -18.99
CA ASN A 34 -12.88 -27.17 -17.66
C ASN A 34 -11.87 -26.76 -16.56
N LEU A 35 -10.59 -27.08 -16.76
CA LEU A 35 -9.49 -26.60 -15.90
C LEU A 35 -9.33 -25.08 -15.97
N GLN A 36 -9.35 -24.48 -17.15
CA GLN A 36 -9.29 -23.02 -17.30
C GLN A 36 -10.49 -22.31 -16.66
N LEU A 37 -11.69 -22.87 -16.81
CA LEU A 37 -12.89 -22.32 -16.18
C LEU A 37 -12.80 -22.39 -14.65
N THR A 38 -12.30 -23.51 -14.11
CA THR A 38 -12.09 -23.71 -12.67
C THR A 38 -11.06 -22.72 -12.12
N ARG A 39 -9.92 -22.54 -12.79
CA ARG A 39 -8.88 -21.57 -12.43
C ARG A 39 -9.39 -20.12 -12.47
N SER A 40 -10.19 -19.79 -13.48
CA SER A 40 -10.79 -18.45 -13.61
C SER A 40 -11.80 -18.18 -12.50
N ARG A 41 -12.65 -19.17 -12.18
CA ARG A 41 -13.61 -19.09 -11.08
C ARG A 41 -12.90 -18.94 -9.74
N GLU A 42 -11.83 -19.69 -9.50
CA GLU A 42 -11.02 -19.59 -8.29
C GLU A 42 -10.37 -18.21 -8.16
N LEU A 43 -9.77 -17.68 -9.24
CA LEU A 43 -9.20 -16.33 -9.23
C LEU A 43 -10.26 -15.28 -8.89
N ILE A 44 -11.45 -15.37 -9.51
CA ILE A 44 -12.56 -14.47 -9.22
C ILE A 44 -12.97 -14.60 -7.74
N LEU A 45 -13.10 -15.82 -7.22
CA LEU A 45 -13.44 -16.04 -5.81
C LEU A 45 -12.37 -15.48 -4.86
N ASN A 46 -11.09 -15.63 -5.18
CA ASN A 46 -9.99 -15.07 -4.41
C ASN A 46 -10.01 -13.54 -4.44
N VAL A 47 -10.23 -12.93 -5.59
CA VAL A 47 -10.38 -11.47 -5.73
C VAL A 47 -11.62 -10.97 -4.99
N LEU A 48 -12.75 -11.67 -5.07
CA LEU A 48 -13.99 -11.29 -4.38
C LEU A 48 -13.95 -11.57 -2.87
N SER A 49 -13.15 -12.53 -2.43
CA SER A 49 -12.91 -12.82 -1.01
C SER A 49 -11.92 -11.86 -0.40
N THR A 50 -11.04 -11.25 -1.21
CA THR A 50 -10.39 -10.02 -0.80
C THR A 50 -11.51 -9.01 -0.50
N VAL A 51 -11.40 -8.34 0.64
CA VAL A 51 -12.42 -7.40 1.14
C VAL A 51 -12.50 -6.04 0.38
N PRO A 52 -11.77 -5.71 -0.73
CA PRO A 52 -12.06 -4.49 -1.45
C PRO A 52 -13.51 -4.48 -1.92
N SER A 53 -14.12 -3.31 -1.85
CA SER A 53 -15.39 -3.08 -2.54
C SER A 53 -15.22 -3.43 -4.03
N PRO A 54 -16.25 -3.92 -4.74
CA PRO A 54 -16.16 -4.20 -6.18
C PRO A 54 -15.59 -3.04 -7.01
N ARG A 55 -15.73 -1.80 -6.52
CA ARG A 55 -15.13 -0.60 -7.11
C ARG A 55 -13.60 -0.51 -6.98
N GLU A 56 -13.02 -1.00 -5.89
CA GLU A 56 -11.57 -1.00 -5.69
C GLU A 56 -10.87 -2.08 -6.49
N ALA A 57 -11.46 -3.28 -6.54
CA ALA A 57 -11.01 -4.31 -7.46
C ALA A 57 -11.04 -3.80 -8.91
N ARG A 58 -12.11 -3.08 -9.29
CA ARG A 58 -12.21 -2.42 -10.59
C ARG A 58 -11.15 -1.34 -10.81
N LYS A 59 -10.94 -0.42 -9.86
CA LYS A 59 -9.87 0.60 -9.93
C LYS A 59 -8.49 -0.02 -10.10
N PHE A 60 -8.20 -1.10 -9.37
CA PHE A 60 -6.93 -1.80 -9.52
C PHE A 60 -6.79 -2.44 -10.90
N ILE A 61 -7.85 -3.08 -11.41
CA ILE A 61 -7.83 -3.64 -12.77
C ILE A 61 -7.65 -2.52 -13.82
N ASP A 62 -8.30 -1.38 -13.63
CA ASP A 62 -8.20 -0.21 -14.51
C ASP A 62 -6.80 0.43 -14.47
N SER A 63 -6.14 0.44 -13.31
CA SER A 63 -4.75 0.92 -13.15
C SER A 63 -3.71 -0.05 -13.70
N VAL A 64 -3.93 -1.37 -13.54
CA VAL A 64 -3.03 -2.42 -14.06
C VAL A 64 -3.20 -2.62 -15.57
N SER A 65 -4.40 -2.38 -16.12
CA SER A 65 -4.66 -2.41 -17.57
C SER A 65 -4.15 -1.17 -18.31
N GLY A 66 -3.59 -0.18 -17.60
CA GLY A 66 -2.92 0.98 -18.19
C GLY A 66 -3.85 2.10 -18.67
N GLN A 67 -5.14 2.09 -18.30
CA GLN A 67 -6.08 3.15 -18.73
C GLN A 67 -6.04 4.41 -17.85
N GLU A 68 -5.79 4.29 -16.54
CA GLU A 68 -5.68 5.46 -15.63
C GLU A 68 -4.24 6.01 -15.54
N THR A 69 -3.23 5.15 -15.67
CA THR A 69 -1.81 5.45 -15.35
C THR A 69 -1.14 6.41 -16.32
N LEU A 70 -1.68 6.65 -17.51
CA LEU A 70 -1.06 7.51 -18.53
C LEU A 70 -1.44 9.00 -18.40
N ARG A 71 -2.58 9.33 -17.78
CA ARG A 71 -3.03 10.73 -17.65
C ARG A 71 -2.41 11.40 -16.42
N THR A 72 -2.60 10.80 -15.24
CA THR A 72 -2.07 11.34 -13.98
C THR A 72 -0.54 11.37 -13.95
N ARG A 73 0.11 10.43 -14.66
CA ARG A 73 1.58 10.32 -14.70
C ARG A 73 2.22 11.31 -15.67
N ARG A 74 1.60 11.60 -16.82
CA ARG A 74 2.06 12.68 -17.71
C ARG A 74 1.94 14.05 -17.04
N GLU A 75 0.84 14.30 -16.34
CA GLU A 75 0.65 15.55 -15.60
C GLU A 75 1.69 15.70 -14.46
N PHE A 76 2.03 14.61 -13.77
CA PHE A 76 3.05 14.59 -12.72
C PHE A 76 4.49 14.74 -13.25
N GLU A 77 4.83 14.04 -14.33
CA GLU A 77 6.16 14.08 -14.96
C GLU A 77 6.42 15.42 -15.68
N GLU A 78 5.41 16.01 -16.33
CA GLU A 78 5.49 17.35 -16.92
C GLU A 78 5.67 18.45 -15.86
N GLN A 79 5.02 18.32 -14.70
CA GLN A 79 5.18 19.26 -13.58
C GLN A 79 6.54 19.13 -12.89
N GLN A 80 7.07 17.91 -12.72
CA GLN A 80 8.43 17.71 -12.19
C GLN A 80 9.52 18.21 -13.16
N ALA A 81 9.35 18.02 -14.47
CA ALA A 81 10.29 18.55 -15.47
C ALA A 81 10.29 20.08 -15.49
N GLN A 82 9.14 20.72 -15.29
CA GLN A 82 9.02 22.18 -15.16
C GLN A 82 9.69 22.69 -13.88
N LEU A 83 9.56 21.98 -12.75
CA LEU A 83 10.21 22.32 -11.48
C LEU A 83 11.74 22.13 -11.53
N ALA A 84 12.23 21.04 -12.14
CA ALA A 84 13.67 20.77 -12.29
C ALA A 84 14.37 21.80 -13.21
N SER A 85 13.65 22.39 -14.16
CA SER A 85 14.17 23.46 -15.02
C SER A 85 14.43 24.78 -14.27
N SER A 86 13.89 24.95 -13.06
CA SER A 86 14.03 26.16 -12.25
C SER A 86 15.19 26.12 -11.24
N GLN A 87 15.81 24.95 -11.02
CA GLN A 87 16.91 24.77 -10.06
C GLN A 87 17.91 23.71 -10.53
N ALA A 88 18.82 24.07 -11.44
CA ALA A 88 20.08 23.34 -11.60
C ALA A 88 21.21 24.29 -12.03
N PRO A 89 22.34 24.34 -11.29
CA PRO A 89 23.57 24.94 -11.76
C PRO A 89 24.19 24.06 -12.85
N HIS A 90 24.83 24.70 -13.82
CA HIS A 90 25.53 24.08 -14.94
C HIS A 90 26.51 22.99 -14.52
N GLY A 91 26.46 21.85 -15.22
CA GLY A 91 27.61 20.97 -15.41
C GLY A 91 27.51 19.58 -14.78
N LEU A 92 26.78 18.67 -15.42
CA LEU A 92 27.16 17.26 -15.48
C LEU A 92 26.50 16.63 -16.71
N VAL A 93 27.32 16.40 -17.74
CA VAL A 93 26.94 15.70 -18.97
C VAL A 93 26.72 14.24 -18.61
N ALA A 94 25.46 13.79 -18.59
CA ALA A 94 25.11 12.39 -18.53
C ALA A 94 25.54 11.72 -19.84
N GLY A 95 26.36 10.67 -19.74
CA GLY A 95 26.85 9.91 -20.89
C GLY A 95 25.73 9.35 -21.74
N GLU A 96 25.91 9.47 -23.05
CA GLU A 96 25.04 8.92 -24.09
C GLU A 96 24.89 7.39 -23.91
N PHE A 97 23.72 6.94 -23.50
CA PHE A 97 23.28 5.58 -23.78
C PHE A 97 22.53 5.58 -25.11
N LEU A 98 23.11 4.81 -26.03
CA LEU A 98 22.72 4.64 -27.42
C LEU A 98 21.22 4.34 -27.58
N HIS A 99 20.53 5.23 -28.28
CA HIS A 99 19.24 4.97 -28.89
C HIS A 99 19.41 3.97 -30.03
N SER A 100 19.04 2.71 -29.82
CA SER A 100 18.56 1.86 -30.91
C SER A 100 17.58 0.84 -30.33
N HIS A 101 16.46 0.64 -31.02
CA HIS A 101 15.29 -0.17 -30.64
C HIS A 101 14.14 0.56 -29.91
N ALA A 102 13.87 1.81 -30.28
CA ALA A 102 12.53 2.39 -30.18
C ALA A 102 11.57 1.73 -31.21
N ALA A 103 11.31 0.43 -31.04
CA ALA A 103 10.34 -0.32 -31.83
C ALA A 103 9.20 -0.74 -30.90
N ARG A 104 8.07 -0.02 -31.00
CA ARG A 104 6.80 -0.26 -30.27
C ARG A 104 6.98 -0.37 -28.74
N ALA A 105 6.95 0.76 -28.04
CA ALA A 105 6.79 0.75 -26.58
C ALA A 105 5.50 -0.05 -26.23
N PRO A 106 5.61 -1.22 -25.59
CA PRO A 106 4.43 -1.95 -25.15
C PRO A 106 3.73 -1.12 -24.06
N ALA A 107 2.40 -1.21 -23.98
CA ALA A 107 1.62 -0.55 -22.93
C ALA A 107 2.28 -0.77 -21.57
N ALA A 108 2.49 0.31 -20.81
CA ALA A 108 3.20 0.30 -19.54
C ALA A 108 2.72 -0.86 -18.65
N ARG A 109 3.60 -1.82 -18.36
CA ARG A 109 3.27 -3.01 -17.57
C ARG A 109 3.46 -2.72 -16.08
N THR A 110 2.50 -3.19 -15.28
CA THR A 110 2.64 -3.19 -13.81
C THR A 110 3.39 -4.43 -13.37
N LEU A 111 4.45 -4.24 -12.58
CA LEU A 111 5.31 -5.30 -12.08
C LEU A 111 5.23 -5.47 -10.57
N ALA A 112 5.56 -6.69 -10.14
CA ALA A 112 5.89 -6.98 -8.76
C ALA A 112 7.25 -7.67 -8.69
N LEU A 113 8.20 -7.14 -7.91
CA LEU A 113 9.43 -7.85 -7.59
C LEU A 113 9.15 -8.85 -6.47
N VAL A 114 9.28 -10.14 -6.75
CA VAL A 114 8.93 -11.23 -5.80
C VAL A 114 10.18 -12.00 -5.41
N CYS A 115 10.51 -11.99 -4.13
CA CYS A 115 11.56 -12.80 -3.53
C CYS A 115 10.89 -13.98 -2.83
N THR A 116 11.30 -15.21 -3.12
CA THR A 116 10.72 -16.40 -2.48
C THR A 116 11.81 -17.33 -1.99
N GLU A 117 11.73 -17.77 -0.75
CA GLU A 117 12.63 -18.80 -0.21
C GLU A 117 12.09 -20.23 -0.40
N THR A 118 10.88 -20.34 -0.95
CA THR A 118 10.20 -21.62 -1.16
C THR A 118 9.73 -21.77 -2.60
N LEU A 119 9.47 -23.01 -3.00
CA LEU A 119 8.94 -23.34 -4.32
C LEU A 119 7.40 -23.29 -4.38
N GLY A 120 6.70 -23.16 -3.24
CA GLY A 120 5.23 -23.25 -3.16
C GLY A 120 4.44 -22.09 -3.78
N SER A 121 5.10 -21.10 -4.38
CA SER A 121 4.48 -19.85 -4.83
C SER A 121 3.97 -19.85 -6.27
N GLY A 122 4.16 -20.94 -7.04
CA GLY A 122 3.78 -21.02 -8.47
C GLY A 122 2.33 -20.62 -8.77
N LYS A 123 1.37 -21.06 -7.95
CA LYS A 123 -0.05 -20.71 -8.09
C LYS A 123 -0.32 -19.22 -7.91
N LEU A 124 0.27 -18.60 -6.88
CA LEU A 124 0.15 -17.17 -6.62
C LEU A 124 0.74 -16.36 -7.79
N LEU A 125 1.93 -16.73 -8.26
CA LEU A 125 2.61 -16.08 -9.39
C LEU A 125 1.76 -16.12 -10.67
N ALA A 126 1.17 -17.29 -10.98
CA ALA A 126 0.25 -17.44 -12.11
C ALA A 126 -1.03 -16.61 -11.94
N GLN A 127 -1.57 -16.51 -10.72
CA GLN A 127 -2.71 -15.65 -10.41
C GLN A 127 -2.38 -14.15 -10.61
N MET A 128 -1.21 -13.70 -10.18
CA MET A 128 -0.74 -12.32 -10.39
C MET A 128 -0.64 -11.99 -11.89
N GLN A 129 -0.02 -12.88 -12.67
CA GLN A 129 0.10 -12.72 -14.12
C GLN A 129 -1.27 -12.60 -14.79
N ARG A 130 -2.26 -13.40 -14.37
CA ARG A 130 -3.64 -13.31 -14.87
C ARG A 130 -4.36 -12.01 -14.50
N LEU A 131 -3.96 -11.36 -13.41
CA LEU A 131 -4.45 -10.02 -13.03
C LEU A 131 -3.76 -8.90 -13.82
N GLY A 132 -2.78 -9.22 -14.67
CA GLY A 132 -2.01 -8.24 -15.44
C GLY A 132 -0.77 -7.69 -14.72
N VAL A 133 -0.48 -8.18 -13.51
CA VAL A 133 0.75 -7.86 -12.77
C VAL A 133 1.79 -8.91 -13.11
N ILE A 134 2.87 -8.53 -13.80
CA ILE A 134 3.94 -9.47 -14.15
C ILE A 134 4.93 -9.57 -12.99
N PRO A 135 5.08 -10.73 -12.33
CA PRO A 135 6.08 -10.92 -11.29
C PRO A 135 7.47 -11.05 -11.92
N VAL A 136 8.47 -10.36 -11.36
CA VAL A 136 9.89 -10.63 -11.58
C VAL A 136 10.37 -11.40 -10.36
N VAL A 137 10.77 -12.65 -10.53
CA VAL A 137 10.90 -13.59 -9.42
C VAL A 137 12.35 -13.93 -9.14
N LEU A 138 12.78 -13.79 -7.88
CA LEU A 138 14.05 -14.29 -7.36
C LEU A 138 13.79 -15.43 -6.37
N PRO A 139 14.07 -16.69 -6.72
CA PRO A 139 14.10 -17.79 -5.78
C PRO A 139 15.38 -17.71 -4.94
N LEU A 140 15.26 -17.22 -3.72
CA LEU A 140 16.34 -17.12 -2.73
C LEU A 140 16.46 -18.43 -1.94
N GLY A 141 17.65 -18.67 -1.39
CA GLY A 141 17.94 -19.90 -0.67
C GLY A 141 19.41 -20.24 -0.71
N ARG A 142 19.84 -21.06 0.25
CA ARG A 142 21.20 -21.60 0.30
C ARG A 142 21.39 -22.67 -0.77
N GLY A 143 22.63 -22.86 -1.18
CA GLY A 143 23.01 -23.92 -2.09
C GLY A 143 24.12 -23.54 -3.05
N ASP A 144 24.53 -24.51 -3.85
CA ASP A 144 25.47 -24.28 -4.94
C ASP A 144 24.78 -23.71 -6.20
N TYR A 145 25.56 -23.48 -7.25
CA TYR A 145 25.05 -22.99 -8.54
C TYR A 145 23.94 -23.88 -9.12
N ARG A 146 24.10 -25.21 -9.06
CA ARG A 146 23.13 -26.15 -9.65
C ARG A 146 21.82 -26.11 -8.88
N GLU A 147 21.88 -26.00 -7.56
CA GLU A 147 20.69 -25.85 -6.73
C GLU A 147 19.99 -24.51 -6.97
N ALA A 148 20.75 -23.41 -7.14
CA ALA A 148 20.17 -22.09 -7.44
C ALA A 148 19.45 -22.07 -8.80
N VAL A 149 20.08 -22.61 -9.85
CA VAL A 149 19.48 -22.73 -11.18
C VAL A 149 18.31 -23.71 -11.15
N GLY A 150 18.47 -24.86 -10.49
CA GLY A 150 17.40 -25.86 -10.34
C GLY A 150 16.15 -25.28 -9.69
N ARG A 151 16.30 -24.43 -8.66
CA ARG A 151 15.17 -23.73 -8.03
C ARG A 151 14.45 -22.78 -9.00
N ALA A 152 15.18 -22.07 -9.85
CA ALA A 152 14.58 -21.17 -10.85
C ALA A 152 13.78 -21.94 -11.91
N HIS A 153 14.33 -23.04 -12.43
CA HIS A 153 13.63 -23.92 -13.37
C HIS A 153 12.39 -24.56 -12.74
N ALA A 154 12.53 -25.16 -11.56
CA ALA A 154 11.42 -25.80 -10.86
C ALA A 154 10.26 -24.81 -10.61
N LEU A 155 10.57 -23.57 -10.22
CA LEU A 155 9.53 -22.56 -10.00
C LEU A 155 8.86 -22.12 -11.30
N ALA A 156 9.61 -22.02 -12.40
CA ALA A 156 9.04 -21.74 -13.72
C ALA A 156 8.08 -22.86 -14.17
N ASP A 157 8.50 -24.12 -14.02
CA ASP A 157 7.67 -25.30 -14.33
C ASP A 157 6.37 -25.32 -13.49
N MET A 158 6.45 -24.93 -12.21
CA MET A 158 5.27 -24.83 -11.35
C MET A 158 4.30 -23.74 -11.80
N VAL A 159 4.81 -22.59 -12.26
CA VAL A 159 3.96 -21.53 -12.83
C VAL A 159 3.27 -22.02 -14.09
N ASP A 160 4.01 -22.68 -14.98
CA ASP A 160 3.47 -23.23 -16.23
C ASP A 160 2.43 -24.33 -15.96
N GLY A 161 2.68 -25.18 -14.96
CA GLY A 161 1.72 -26.17 -14.46
C GLY A 161 0.40 -25.54 -13.99
N GLU A 162 0.46 -24.35 -13.40
CA GLU A 162 -0.69 -23.53 -12.97
C GLU A 162 -1.31 -22.70 -14.11
N GLY A 163 -0.85 -22.90 -15.35
CA GLY A 163 -1.31 -22.22 -16.56
C GLY A 163 -0.88 -20.76 -16.64
N GLY A 164 0.19 -20.40 -15.93
CA GLY A 164 0.93 -19.18 -16.20
C GLY A 164 1.91 -19.37 -17.37
N ARG A 165 2.75 -18.37 -17.59
CA ARG A 165 3.90 -18.42 -18.52
C ARG A 165 5.12 -17.90 -17.80
N ALA A 166 6.08 -18.74 -17.49
CA ALA A 166 7.36 -18.34 -16.89
C ALA A 166 8.55 -18.70 -17.78
N VAL A 167 9.67 -18.01 -17.58
CA VAL A 167 10.95 -18.37 -18.19
C VAL A 167 12.06 -18.33 -17.14
N PRO A 168 12.80 -19.43 -16.93
CA PRO A 168 13.95 -19.42 -16.03
C PRO A 168 15.14 -18.73 -16.71
N ILE A 169 15.73 -17.74 -16.03
CA ILE A 169 16.93 -17.03 -16.46
C ILE A 169 18.09 -17.50 -15.59
N SER A 170 18.90 -18.41 -16.12
CA SER A 170 19.93 -19.13 -15.36
C SER A 170 21.23 -18.33 -15.12
N GLY A 171 21.38 -17.16 -15.75
CA GLY A 171 22.56 -16.31 -15.61
C GLY A 171 22.49 -15.06 -16.47
N GLY A 172 23.52 -14.23 -16.39
CA GLY A 172 23.66 -13.01 -17.21
C GLY A 172 22.88 -11.80 -16.72
N VAL A 173 22.02 -11.95 -15.70
CA VAL A 173 21.27 -10.82 -15.11
C VAL A 173 22.04 -10.16 -13.98
N LEU A 174 22.58 -10.94 -13.04
CA LEU A 174 23.35 -10.40 -11.91
C LEU A 174 24.84 -10.38 -12.26
N LEU A 175 25.45 -9.21 -12.14
CA LEU A 175 26.87 -8.95 -12.40
C LEU A 175 27.57 -8.44 -11.13
N PRO A 176 28.89 -8.62 -10.97
CA PRO A 176 29.62 -8.21 -9.75
C PRO A 176 29.44 -6.74 -9.36
N GLY A 177 29.20 -5.86 -10.34
CA GLY A 177 29.00 -4.42 -10.14
C GLY A 177 27.64 -3.89 -10.60
N GLY A 178 26.67 -4.74 -10.95
CA GLY A 178 25.41 -4.25 -11.51
C GLY A 178 24.44 -5.34 -11.95
N VAL A 179 23.48 -4.94 -12.78
CA VAL A 179 22.44 -5.82 -13.32
C VAL A 179 22.24 -5.53 -14.80
N ALA A 180 22.28 -6.58 -15.61
CA ALA A 180 21.90 -6.56 -17.01
C ALA A 180 20.43 -7.02 -17.12
N ALA A 181 19.52 -6.06 -17.26
CA ALA A 181 18.08 -6.27 -17.15
C ALA A 181 17.40 -6.54 -18.50
N GLU A 182 18.14 -6.71 -19.59
CA GLU A 182 17.61 -6.85 -20.96
C GLU A 182 16.70 -8.07 -21.08
N SER A 183 17.18 -9.25 -20.66
CA SER A 183 16.39 -10.49 -20.68
C SER A 183 15.16 -10.41 -19.77
N VAL A 184 15.25 -9.67 -18.66
CA VAL A 184 14.13 -9.44 -17.74
C VAL A 184 13.09 -8.54 -18.42
N ALA A 185 13.54 -7.44 -19.03
CA ALA A 185 12.68 -6.49 -19.74
C ALA A 185 11.96 -7.14 -20.93
N GLU A 186 12.66 -7.98 -21.70
CA GLU A 186 12.08 -8.72 -22.83
C GLU A 186 11.00 -9.72 -22.37
N ALA A 187 11.27 -10.49 -21.32
CA ALA A 187 10.27 -11.40 -20.75
C ALA A 187 9.02 -10.64 -20.27
N VAL A 188 9.24 -9.53 -19.55
CA VAL A 188 8.16 -8.66 -19.07
C VAL A 188 7.34 -8.06 -20.20
N ALA A 189 7.98 -7.56 -21.26
CA ALA A 189 7.30 -6.99 -22.43
C ALA A 189 6.35 -8.01 -23.09
N ASN A 190 6.76 -9.28 -23.12
CA ASN A 190 6.00 -10.41 -23.66
C ASN A 190 4.96 -10.99 -22.67
N GLY A 191 4.83 -10.40 -21.48
CA GLY A 191 3.93 -10.86 -20.43
C GLY A 191 4.32 -12.22 -19.84
N ILE A 192 5.60 -12.60 -19.92
CA ILE A 192 6.18 -13.82 -19.35
C ILE A 192 6.79 -13.46 -17.99
N ILE A 193 6.68 -14.35 -17.01
CA ILE A 193 7.29 -14.20 -15.67
C ILE A 193 8.78 -14.55 -15.76
N PRO A 194 9.73 -13.61 -15.67
CA PRO A 194 11.15 -13.95 -15.55
C PRO A 194 11.46 -14.49 -14.16
N VAL A 195 11.96 -15.72 -14.10
CA VAL A 195 12.45 -16.35 -12.86
C VAL A 195 13.98 -16.32 -12.87
N VAL A 196 14.57 -15.33 -12.21
CA VAL A 196 16.00 -15.02 -12.24
C VAL A 196 16.73 -15.84 -11.18
N ALA A 197 17.61 -16.75 -11.61
CA ALA A 197 18.47 -17.48 -10.68
C ALA A 197 19.44 -16.51 -9.98
N PRO A 198 19.61 -16.60 -8.64
CA PRO A 198 20.46 -15.68 -7.86
C PRO A 198 21.94 -16.03 -8.00
N VAL A 199 22.47 -16.00 -9.22
CA VAL A 199 23.84 -16.39 -9.55
C VAL A 199 24.56 -15.27 -10.26
N VAL A 200 25.78 -15.00 -9.82
CA VAL A 200 26.69 -14.00 -10.38
C VAL A 200 27.92 -14.70 -10.94
N VAL A 201 28.43 -14.19 -12.06
CA VAL A 201 29.71 -14.62 -12.62
C VAL A 201 30.72 -13.51 -12.40
N ASP A 202 31.77 -13.80 -11.64
CA ASP A 202 32.89 -12.88 -11.38
C ASP A 202 33.77 -12.69 -12.62
N GLU A 203 34.61 -11.64 -12.63
CA GLU A 203 35.58 -11.34 -13.71
C GLU A 203 36.51 -12.53 -14.00
N GLY A 204 36.81 -13.33 -12.97
CA GLY A 204 37.56 -14.58 -13.08
C GLY A 204 36.77 -15.80 -13.57
N GLN A 205 35.57 -15.62 -14.14
CA GLN A 205 34.64 -16.70 -14.55
C GLN A 205 34.21 -17.62 -13.40
N ARG A 206 34.32 -17.15 -12.15
CA ARG A 206 33.89 -17.89 -10.97
C ARG A 206 32.41 -17.64 -10.72
N ILE A 207 31.65 -18.71 -10.53
CA ILE A 207 30.22 -18.62 -10.28
C ILE A 207 29.97 -18.54 -8.77
N GLY A 208 29.29 -17.49 -8.33
CA GLY A 208 28.83 -17.31 -6.96
C GLY A 208 27.30 -17.31 -6.88
N VAL A 209 26.75 -17.81 -5.78
CA VAL A 209 25.32 -17.65 -5.44
C VAL A 209 25.20 -16.42 -4.54
N VAL A 210 24.32 -15.49 -4.90
CA VAL A 210 24.13 -14.23 -4.17
C VAL A 210 22.97 -14.38 -3.18
N ASP A 211 23.14 -13.78 -2.00
CA ASP A 211 22.11 -13.72 -0.97
C ASP A 211 21.07 -12.62 -1.28
N HIS A 212 20.30 -12.19 -0.27
CA HIS A 212 19.28 -11.15 -0.40
C HIS A 212 19.82 -9.81 -0.96
N ARG A 213 21.13 -9.56 -1.01
CA ARG A 213 21.71 -8.31 -1.55
C ARG A 213 21.44 -8.13 -3.05
N CYS A 214 21.30 -9.22 -3.82
CA CYS A 214 20.97 -9.12 -5.24
C CYS A 214 19.59 -8.50 -5.50
N VAL A 215 18.67 -8.57 -4.53
CA VAL A 215 17.33 -7.98 -4.62
C VAL A 215 17.42 -6.47 -4.76
N ALA A 216 18.30 -5.81 -4.00
CA ALA A 216 18.48 -4.36 -4.08
C ALA A 216 19.10 -3.93 -5.42
N ALA A 217 20.04 -4.72 -5.95
CA ALA A 217 20.64 -4.47 -7.26
C ALA A 217 19.59 -4.56 -8.37
N LEU A 218 18.75 -5.59 -8.35
CA LEU A 218 17.66 -5.73 -9.32
C LEU A 218 16.58 -4.68 -9.15
N ALA A 219 16.20 -4.34 -7.91
CA ALA A 219 15.26 -3.25 -7.64
C ALA A 219 15.77 -1.92 -8.21
N GLY A 220 17.08 -1.65 -8.11
CA GLY A 220 17.71 -0.47 -8.72
C GLY A 220 17.64 -0.48 -10.24
N ALA A 221 17.86 -1.63 -10.89
CA ALA A 221 17.73 -1.76 -12.34
C ALA A 221 16.27 -1.57 -12.80
N LEU A 222 15.31 -2.17 -12.10
CA LEU A 222 13.88 -1.98 -12.37
C LEU A 222 13.44 -0.53 -12.16
N ALA A 223 13.96 0.15 -11.13
CA ALA A 223 13.73 1.59 -10.92
C ALA A 223 14.31 2.43 -12.08
N GLY A 224 15.43 2.03 -12.65
CA GLY A 224 16.00 2.64 -13.86
C GLY A 224 15.06 2.51 -15.07
N LEU A 225 14.52 1.32 -15.29
CA LEU A 225 13.55 1.05 -16.35
C LEU A 225 12.20 1.77 -16.12
N GLU A 226 11.78 1.93 -14.86
CA GLU A 226 10.60 2.69 -14.48
C GLU A 226 10.76 4.18 -14.80
N ARG A 227 11.94 4.76 -14.53
CA ARG A 227 12.28 6.15 -14.90
C ARG A 227 12.34 6.36 -16.41
N ALA A 228 12.67 5.32 -17.17
CA ALA A 228 12.63 5.35 -18.64
C ALA A 228 11.21 5.24 -19.22
N GLY A 229 10.18 5.07 -18.36
CA GLY A 229 8.77 5.02 -18.77
C GLY A 229 8.29 3.68 -19.33
N SER A 230 9.13 2.64 -19.30
CA SER A 230 8.82 1.33 -19.91
C SER A 230 7.93 0.43 -19.03
N LEU A 231 7.90 0.67 -17.71
CA LEU A 231 7.21 -0.17 -16.73
C LEU A 231 6.90 0.60 -15.43
N SER A 232 6.13 0.01 -14.53
CA SER A 232 5.98 0.50 -13.15
C SER A 232 6.09 -0.62 -12.13
N VAL A 233 6.89 -0.42 -11.09
CA VAL A 233 7.06 -1.40 -10.02
C VAL A 233 6.05 -1.11 -8.91
N ALA A 234 4.88 -1.73 -8.99
CA ALA A 234 3.84 -1.48 -8.00
C ALA A 234 4.17 -2.11 -6.65
N ARG A 235 4.83 -3.28 -6.62
CA ARG A 235 5.01 -4.07 -5.38
C ARG A 235 6.36 -4.75 -5.26
N LEU A 236 6.79 -4.87 -4.01
CA LEU A 236 7.91 -5.70 -3.58
C LEU A 236 7.37 -6.76 -2.63
N ILE A 237 7.48 -8.04 -2.95
CA ILE A 237 6.91 -9.13 -2.17
C ILE A 237 8.02 -10.05 -1.68
N TYR A 238 8.04 -10.34 -0.39
CA TYR A 238 8.88 -11.36 0.21
C TYR A 238 8.01 -12.50 0.70
N LEU A 239 8.25 -13.70 0.17
CA LEU A 239 7.58 -14.95 0.51
C LEU A 239 8.58 -15.87 1.22
N GLY A 240 8.49 -15.93 2.54
CA GLY A 240 9.39 -16.71 3.38
C GLY A 240 8.66 -17.76 4.21
N ASP A 241 9.32 -18.26 5.24
CA ASP A 241 8.71 -19.11 6.27
C ASP A 241 7.99 -18.31 7.38
N CYS A 242 8.12 -16.98 7.37
CA CYS A 242 7.58 -16.10 8.40
C CYS A 242 6.16 -15.60 8.04
N MET A 243 5.27 -15.55 9.05
CA MET A 243 3.90 -15.03 8.93
C MET A 243 3.84 -13.48 8.88
N GLY A 244 4.89 -12.83 8.36
CA GLY A 244 5.12 -11.39 8.46
C GLY A 244 6.22 -11.01 9.47
N ILE A 245 6.35 -9.72 9.72
CA ILE A 245 7.33 -9.15 10.66
C ILE A 245 6.74 -9.12 12.06
N THR A 246 7.36 -9.87 12.96
CA THR A 246 7.02 -9.90 14.38
C THR A 246 7.93 -8.98 15.18
N SER A 247 7.36 -8.15 16.05
CA SER A 247 8.09 -7.31 17.01
C SER A 247 7.39 -7.43 18.36
N GLY A 248 8.13 -7.84 19.39
CA GLY A 248 7.56 -8.11 20.72
C GLY A 248 6.53 -9.25 20.76
N GLY A 249 6.67 -10.25 19.88
CA GLY A 249 5.74 -11.39 19.79
C GLY A 249 4.44 -11.10 19.02
N VAL A 250 4.24 -9.88 18.54
CA VAL A 250 3.06 -9.48 17.76
C VAL A 250 3.45 -9.22 16.31
N VAL A 251 2.67 -9.77 15.37
CA VAL A 251 2.83 -9.47 13.94
C VAL A 251 2.41 -8.02 13.67
N ARG A 252 3.33 -7.22 13.13
CA ARG A 252 3.07 -5.84 12.71
C ARG A 252 2.31 -5.87 11.38
N ARG A 253 1.21 -5.13 11.29
CA ARG A 253 0.35 -5.11 10.09
C ARG A 253 0.85 -4.12 9.04
N LEU A 254 1.26 -2.95 9.51
CA LEU A 254 1.82 -1.86 8.73
C LEU A 254 3.07 -1.39 9.46
N VAL A 255 4.12 -1.10 8.72
CA VAL A 255 5.40 -0.60 9.24
C VAL A 255 5.85 0.55 8.36
N ASN A 256 6.11 1.68 8.99
CA ASN A 256 6.72 2.86 8.40
C ASN A 256 8.24 2.76 8.60
N LEU A 257 8.98 2.34 7.59
CA LEU A 257 10.40 2.02 7.75
C LEU A 257 11.29 3.24 8.08
N GLU A 258 10.83 4.47 7.82
CA GLU A 258 11.57 5.66 8.23
C GLU A 258 11.42 6.00 9.73
N GLU A 259 10.32 5.59 10.37
CA GLU A 259 10.06 5.85 11.79
C GLU A 259 10.35 4.60 12.65
N ASP A 260 9.85 3.45 12.23
CA ASP A 260 9.79 2.25 13.08
C ASP A 260 11.09 1.42 13.05
N TYR A 261 11.94 1.59 12.03
CA TYR A 261 13.00 0.63 11.70
C TYR A 261 13.97 0.33 12.85
N GLU A 262 14.37 1.35 13.61
CA GLU A 262 15.30 1.17 14.74
C GLU A 262 14.66 0.40 15.90
N GLN A 263 13.34 0.46 16.04
CA GLN A 263 12.58 -0.20 17.10
C GLN A 263 12.10 -1.61 16.69
N LEU A 264 12.26 -1.99 15.41
CA LEU A 264 11.94 -3.33 14.93
C LEU A 264 12.98 -4.34 15.43
N ALA A 265 12.71 -4.95 16.58
CA ALA A 265 13.40 -6.15 17.02
C ALA A 265 12.68 -7.39 16.47
N CYS A 266 13.05 -7.83 15.25
CA CYS A 266 12.55 -9.07 14.64
C CYS A 266 13.69 -10.04 14.31
N GLY A 267 13.38 -11.34 14.22
CA GLY A 267 14.38 -12.37 13.87
C GLY A 267 14.83 -12.38 12.41
N ARG A 268 14.33 -11.45 11.58
CA ARG A 268 14.52 -11.39 10.12
C ARG A 268 15.00 -10.01 9.67
N MET A 269 15.87 -9.37 10.45
CA MET A 269 16.34 -8.01 10.16
C MET A 269 17.12 -7.89 8.85
N GLU A 270 17.68 -8.99 8.34
CA GLU A 270 18.25 -9.07 6.99
C GLU A 270 17.20 -8.75 5.91
N VAL A 271 16.01 -9.34 6.01
CA VAL A 271 14.89 -9.11 5.08
C VAL A 271 14.41 -7.66 5.21
N VAL A 272 14.20 -7.19 6.43
CA VAL A 272 13.74 -5.81 6.68
C VAL A 272 14.74 -4.79 6.12
N ARG A 273 16.05 -5.03 6.29
CA ARG A 273 17.11 -4.18 5.75
C ARG A 273 17.07 -4.11 4.22
N VAL A 274 16.96 -5.26 3.56
CA VAL A 274 16.89 -5.33 2.08
C VAL A 274 15.60 -4.70 1.57
N MET A 275 14.46 -4.98 2.19
CA MET A 275 13.18 -4.35 1.87
C MET A 275 13.26 -2.82 2.00
N ARG A 276 13.88 -2.31 3.07
CA ARG A 276 14.10 -0.86 3.27
C ARG A 276 14.94 -0.26 2.15
N GLN A 277 16.07 -0.89 1.81
CA GLN A 277 16.94 -0.44 0.73
C GLN A 277 16.23 -0.46 -0.64
N CYS A 278 15.41 -1.47 -0.91
CA CYS A 278 14.64 -1.54 -2.16
C CYS A 278 13.54 -0.47 -2.20
N LEU A 279 12.81 -0.28 -1.10
CA LEU A 279 11.74 0.70 -1.04
C LEU A 279 12.25 2.15 -1.05
N SER A 280 13.51 2.40 -0.68
CA SER A 280 14.12 3.74 -0.79
C SER A 280 14.54 4.11 -2.22
N ILE A 281 14.66 3.13 -3.13
CA ILE A 281 15.08 3.35 -4.52
C ILE A 281 13.94 3.19 -5.54
N LEU A 282 12.90 2.44 -5.17
CA LEU A 282 11.68 2.29 -5.95
C LEU A 282 10.76 3.51 -5.79
N ALA A 283 9.68 3.55 -6.57
CA ALA A 283 8.70 4.63 -6.48
C ALA A 283 8.12 4.74 -5.05
N PRO A 284 7.83 5.96 -4.54
CA PRO A 284 7.23 6.14 -3.21
C PRO A 284 5.85 5.47 -3.03
N THR A 285 5.19 5.15 -4.14
CA THR A 285 3.93 4.41 -4.19
C THR A 285 4.11 2.89 -4.08
N THR A 286 5.34 2.38 -4.24
CA THR A 286 5.63 0.96 -4.10
C THR A 286 5.41 0.50 -2.66
N VAL A 287 4.65 -0.59 -2.51
CA VAL A 287 4.40 -1.21 -1.20
C VAL A 287 5.16 -2.53 -1.10
N GLY A 288 5.84 -2.69 0.03
CA GLY A 288 6.44 -3.96 0.43
C GLY A 288 5.41 -4.87 1.09
N ILE A 289 5.43 -6.17 0.79
CA ILE A 289 4.59 -7.18 1.40
C ILE A 289 5.50 -8.29 1.92
N VAL A 290 5.43 -8.59 3.21
CA VAL A 290 6.11 -9.75 3.80
C VAL A 290 5.03 -10.74 4.21
N ALA A 291 5.09 -11.94 3.67
CA ALA A 291 4.11 -13.00 3.90
C ALA A 291 4.78 -14.37 3.98
N SER A 292 4.08 -15.31 4.61
CA SER A 292 4.48 -16.72 4.54
C SER A 292 4.21 -17.25 3.14
N ALA A 293 5.09 -18.08 2.61
CA ALA A 293 4.88 -18.74 1.33
C ALA A 293 3.77 -19.80 1.38
N GLY A 294 3.39 -20.25 2.58
CA GLY A 294 2.20 -21.07 2.82
C GLY A 294 0.94 -20.26 3.12
N ALA A 295 1.01 -18.92 3.14
CA ALA A 295 -0.16 -18.08 3.36
C ALA A 295 -1.16 -18.28 2.22
N ASP A 296 -2.45 -18.11 2.54
CA ASP A 296 -3.51 -18.14 1.52
C ASP A 296 -3.18 -17.11 0.42
N PRO A 297 -3.08 -17.51 -0.86
CA PRO A 297 -2.86 -16.60 -1.98
C PRO A 297 -3.81 -15.41 -1.98
N SER A 298 -5.05 -15.58 -1.48
CA SER A 298 -6.02 -14.50 -1.34
C SER A 298 -5.52 -13.34 -0.46
N LEU A 299 -4.68 -13.61 0.55
CA LEU A 299 -4.12 -12.59 1.45
C LEU A 299 -3.01 -11.78 0.78
N VAL A 300 -2.12 -12.43 0.03
CA VAL A 300 -1.09 -11.72 -0.75
C VAL A 300 -1.74 -10.94 -1.88
N LEU A 301 -2.73 -11.54 -2.56
CA LEU A 301 -3.57 -10.84 -3.54
C LEU A 301 -4.32 -9.66 -2.91
N LYS A 302 -4.80 -9.77 -1.66
CA LYS A 302 -5.43 -8.65 -0.96
C LYS A 302 -4.44 -7.53 -0.70
N GLY A 303 -3.22 -7.88 -0.29
CA GLY A 303 -2.10 -6.96 -0.22
C GLY A 303 -1.90 -6.27 -1.57
N LEU A 304 -1.82 -7.04 -2.67
CA LEU A 304 -1.71 -6.58 -4.07
C LEU A 304 -2.84 -5.63 -4.50
N LEU A 305 -4.08 -5.91 -4.15
CA LEU A 305 -5.27 -5.19 -4.62
C LEU A 305 -5.65 -3.98 -3.76
N SER A 306 -5.22 -3.93 -2.50
CA SER A 306 -5.63 -2.89 -1.56
C SER A 306 -4.44 -2.24 -0.88
N GLU A 307 -4.34 -0.91 -1.00
CA GLU A 307 -3.40 -0.10 -0.23
C GLU A 307 -3.78 0.03 1.25
N ARG A 308 -4.98 -0.41 1.62
CA ARG A 308 -5.52 -0.29 2.97
C ARG A 308 -4.78 -1.22 3.92
N PRO A 309 -4.39 -0.74 5.12
CA PRO A 309 -3.95 -1.64 6.17
C PRO A 309 -5.08 -2.63 6.51
N PRO A 310 -4.77 -3.92 6.75
CA PRO A 310 -5.75 -4.96 7.06
C PRO A 310 -6.66 -4.64 8.27
N SER A 311 -6.32 -3.64 9.09
CA SER A 311 -7.11 -3.18 10.24
C SER A 311 -8.53 -2.73 9.88
N THR A 312 -8.75 -2.14 8.71
CA THR A 312 -10.11 -1.84 8.20
C THR A 312 -10.77 -3.03 7.50
N LEU A 313 -9.97 -3.98 7.00
CA LEU A 313 -10.40 -5.11 6.18
C LEU A 313 -10.66 -6.39 7.00
N LEU A 314 -10.42 -6.36 8.32
CA LEU A 314 -10.59 -7.47 9.27
C LEU A 314 -11.56 -7.10 10.40
N LYS A 315 -12.54 -6.21 10.16
CA LYS A 315 -13.75 -6.05 11.00
C LYS A 315 -14.68 -7.30 10.95
N ARG A 316 -14.15 -8.49 10.66
CA ARG A 316 -14.83 -9.76 10.91
C ARG A 316 -14.36 -10.23 12.28
N ALA A 317 -15.21 -10.08 13.29
CA ALA A 317 -15.05 -10.73 14.58
C ALA A 317 -14.78 -12.23 14.33
N GLY A 318 -13.58 -12.70 14.68
CA GLY A 318 -13.16 -14.11 14.53
C GLY A 318 -12.11 -14.43 13.45
N ALA A 319 -11.60 -13.46 12.68
CA ALA A 319 -10.44 -13.70 11.81
C ALA A 319 -9.14 -13.68 12.65
N GLY A 320 -8.33 -14.74 12.54
CA GLY A 320 -7.07 -14.92 13.26
C GLY A 320 -6.02 -13.83 13.00
N PRO A 321 -4.81 -13.96 13.60
CA PRO A 321 -3.75 -12.96 13.47
C PRO A 321 -3.42 -12.68 11.99
N PRO A 322 -3.03 -11.45 11.65
CA PRO A 322 -2.65 -11.09 10.29
C PRO A 322 -1.45 -11.94 9.84
N GLU A 323 -1.56 -12.63 8.71
CA GLU A 323 -0.48 -13.46 8.14
C GLU A 323 0.47 -12.69 7.22
N ILE A 324 0.25 -11.37 7.07
CA ILE A 324 1.03 -10.49 6.22
C ILE A 324 1.38 -9.18 6.93
N THR A 325 2.55 -8.63 6.59
CA THR A 325 2.99 -7.28 6.96
C THR A 325 3.13 -6.43 5.72
N LEU A 326 2.51 -5.25 5.72
CA LEU A 326 2.75 -4.20 4.73
C LEU A 326 3.91 -3.31 5.19
N LEU A 327 4.91 -3.14 4.35
CA LEU A 327 6.03 -2.24 4.53
C LEU A 327 5.86 -1.04 3.59
N ARG A 328 6.07 0.15 4.12
CA ARG A 328 6.26 1.35 3.31
C ARG A 328 7.63 1.93 3.64
N HIS A 329 8.31 2.54 2.66
CA HIS A 329 9.47 3.38 2.98
C HIS A 329 9.03 4.44 4.00
N GLY A 330 7.91 5.10 3.69
CA GLY A 330 7.17 5.94 4.61
C GLY A 330 7.85 7.27 4.86
N PHE A 331 7.60 7.87 6.03
CA PHE A 331 7.96 9.25 6.33
C PHE A 331 8.36 9.38 7.79
N ARG A 332 9.34 10.22 8.09
CA ARG A 332 9.64 10.60 9.48
C ARG A 332 8.46 11.33 10.11
N ILE A 333 8.17 11.06 11.38
CA ILE A 333 7.05 11.67 12.08
C ILE A 333 7.54 12.66 13.14
N GLN A 334 7.13 13.91 13.01
CA GLN A 334 7.39 14.95 14.00
C GLN A 334 6.10 15.20 14.79
N ARG A 335 6.21 15.21 16.13
CA ARG A 335 5.08 15.40 17.04
C ARG A 335 5.30 16.65 17.86
N HIS A 336 4.35 17.57 17.77
CA HIS A 336 4.41 18.88 18.39
C HIS A 336 3.22 19.10 19.30
N SER A 337 3.44 19.70 20.47
CA SER A 337 2.39 20.10 21.42
C SER A 337 2.09 21.60 21.39
N SER A 338 2.84 22.38 20.60
CA SER A 338 2.69 23.83 20.44
C SER A 338 3.06 24.27 19.03
N LEU A 339 2.41 25.33 18.54
CA LEU A 339 2.72 25.95 17.25
C LEU A 339 4.12 26.57 17.23
N GLU A 340 4.70 26.90 18.38
CA GLU A 340 6.06 27.48 18.45
C GLU A 340 7.14 26.50 18.00
N THR A 341 6.86 25.19 18.13
CA THR A 341 7.76 24.13 17.67
C THR A 341 7.52 23.74 16.21
N CYS A 342 6.52 24.34 15.55
CA CYS A 342 6.15 24.08 14.16
C CYS A 342 6.60 25.24 13.26
N ASP A 343 6.93 24.91 12.01
CA ASP A 343 7.02 25.90 10.94
C ASP A 343 5.60 26.23 10.46
N ALA A 344 5.05 27.33 10.99
CA ALA A 344 3.70 27.78 10.67
C ALA A 344 3.54 28.13 9.18
N GLY A 345 4.60 28.60 8.51
CA GLY A 345 4.56 28.94 7.09
C GLY A 345 4.44 27.71 6.21
N ARG A 346 5.26 26.69 6.48
CA ARG A 346 5.16 25.39 5.77
C ARG A 346 3.84 24.68 6.08
N LEU A 347 3.36 24.76 7.31
CA LEU A 347 2.06 24.21 7.69
C LEU A 347 0.91 24.90 6.93
N GLN A 348 0.94 26.23 6.83
CA GLN A 348 -0.03 26.98 6.03
C GLN A 348 0.01 26.54 4.56
N ALA A 349 1.19 26.48 3.94
CA ALA A 349 1.33 26.07 2.54
C ALA A 349 0.76 24.66 2.29
N LEU A 350 1.00 23.72 3.21
CA LEU A 350 0.42 22.38 3.18
C LEU A 350 -1.12 22.43 3.26
N LEU A 351 -1.69 23.21 4.18
CA LEU A 351 -3.14 23.34 4.32
C LEU A 351 -3.76 23.95 3.06
N GLU A 352 -3.19 25.01 2.51
CA GLU A 352 -3.72 25.66 1.31
C GLU A 352 -3.66 24.73 0.09
N SER A 353 -2.54 24.03 -0.10
CA SER A 353 -2.37 23.05 -1.18
C SER A 353 -3.32 21.86 -1.04
N SER A 354 -3.48 21.30 0.17
CA SER A 354 -4.34 20.14 0.41
C SER A 354 -5.83 20.44 0.27
N PHE A 355 -6.27 21.65 0.66
CA PHE A 355 -7.69 22.03 0.66
C PHE A 355 -8.10 22.83 -0.58
N GLY A 356 -7.13 23.32 -1.38
CA GLY A 356 -7.38 24.10 -2.59
C GLY A 356 -8.00 25.47 -2.31
N ARG A 357 -7.75 26.05 -1.13
CA ARG A 357 -8.31 27.34 -0.67
C ARG A 357 -7.30 28.09 0.17
N THR A 358 -7.40 29.41 0.18
CA THR A 358 -6.58 30.28 1.03
C THR A 358 -7.00 30.15 2.49
N LEU A 359 -6.02 30.01 3.38
CA LEU A 359 -6.24 29.92 4.82
C LEU A 359 -6.31 31.33 5.40
N ASP A 360 -7.26 31.60 6.30
CA ASP A 360 -7.17 32.79 7.16
C ASP A 360 -6.13 32.51 8.25
N ALA A 361 -4.86 32.58 7.87
CA ALA A 361 -3.76 32.12 8.71
C ALA A 361 -3.68 32.88 10.05
N GLY A 362 -3.97 34.18 10.04
CA GLY A 362 -4.00 35.02 11.25
C GLY A 362 -5.05 34.52 12.23
N GLU A 363 -6.33 34.54 11.83
CA GLU A 363 -7.41 34.11 12.70
C GLU A 363 -7.27 32.64 13.11
N TYR A 364 -6.86 31.78 12.18
CA TYR A 364 -6.74 30.35 12.41
C TYR A 364 -5.65 30.02 13.43
N PHE A 365 -4.42 30.51 13.25
CA PHE A 365 -3.33 30.22 14.19
C PHE A 365 -3.58 30.90 15.54
N ASP A 366 -4.19 32.08 15.58
CA ASP A 366 -4.59 32.72 16.85
C ASP A 366 -5.66 31.94 17.60
N ARG A 367 -6.60 31.31 16.89
CA ARG A 367 -7.54 30.36 17.51
C ARG A 367 -6.80 29.18 18.13
N LEU A 368 -5.87 28.56 17.40
CA LEU A 368 -5.11 27.41 17.92
C LEU A 368 -4.31 27.77 19.18
N ARG A 369 -3.68 28.96 19.22
CA ARG A 369 -2.97 29.45 20.41
C ARG A 369 -3.89 29.67 21.62
N ARG A 370 -5.14 30.07 21.38
CA ARG A 370 -6.16 30.31 22.42
C ARG A 370 -6.87 29.03 22.89
N CYS A 371 -6.60 27.87 22.28
CA CYS A 371 -7.21 26.62 22.68
C CYS A 371 -6.68 26.18 24.06
N GLU A 372 -7.48 26.36 25.11
CA GLU A 372 -7.07 26.12 26.50
C GLU A 372 -6.64 24.67 26.79
N GLY A 373 -7.28 23.69 26.15
CA GLY A 373 -6.89 22.29 26.30
C GLY A 373 -5.61 21.92 25.54
N GLY A 374 -5.00 22.87 24.83
CA GLY A 374 -3.81 22.70 24.03
C GLY A 374 -4.07 22.07 22.66
N ILE A 375 -3.00 21.92 21.89
CA ILE A 375 -3.05 21.32 20.57
C ILE A 375 -2.05 20.17 20.47
N GLN A 376 -2.24 19.33 19.47
CA GLN A 376 -1.28 18.35 19.03
C GLN A 376 -1.18 18.40 17.51
N VAL A 377 0.05 18.58 17.00
CA VAL A 377 0.33 18.59 15.56
C VAL A 377 1.26 17.44 15.25
N ILE A 378 0.84 16.56 14.34
CA ILE A 378 1.62 15.44 13.84
C ILE A 378 1.97 15.79 12.40
N VAL A 379 3.25 15.97 12.11
CA VAL A 379 3.77 16.27 10.77
C VAL A 379 4.47 15.04 10.22
N ALA A 380 4.12 14.64 9.00
CA ALA A 380 4.78 13.57 8.26
C ALA A 380 5.73 14.14 7.21
N GLY A 381 6.97 13.64 7.23
CA GLY A 381 8.05 14.03 6.35
C GLY A 381 8.38 15.51 6.47
N GLU A 382 8.59 16.13 5.33
CA GLU A 382 8.96 17.55 5.20
C GLU A 382 7.71 18.42 4.95
N TYR A 383 6.73 18.34 5.86
CA TYR A 383 5.40 18.99 5.72
C TYR A 383 4.61 18.51 4.49
N GLN A 384 4.80 17.24 4.13
CA GLN A 384 4.06 16.60 3.04
C GLN A 384 2.65 16.15 3.49
N GLY A 385 2.46 15.95 4.79
CA GLY A 385 1.16 15.75 5.40
C GLY A 385 1.18 16.12 6.87
N ALA A 386 0.02 16.48 7.40
CA ALA A 386 -0.14 16.88 8.79
C ALA A 386 -1.53 16.58 9.32
N VAL A 387 -1.57 16.29 10.62
CA VAL A 387 -2.78 16.18 11.41
C VAL A 387 -2.71 17.18 12.54
N ILE A 388 -3.74 18.02 12.66
CA ILE A 388 -3.88 19.00 13.73
C ILE A 388 -5.09 18.58 14.57
N VAL A 389 -4.83 18.26 15.83
CA VAL A 389 -5.84 17.97 16.84
C VAL A 389 -5.87 19.13 17.82
N THR A 390 -7.06 19.68 18.06
CA THR A 390 -7.30 20.60 19.16
C THR A 390 -7.96 19.84 20.30
N HIS A 391 -7.69 20.25 21.52
CA HIS A 391 -8.34 19.69 22.70
C HIS A 391 -9.35 20.70 23.23
N GLU A 392 -10.55 20.61 22.69
CA GLU A 392 -11.62 21.56 22.99
C GLU A 392 -12.20 21.31 24.39
N MET A 393 -12.71 22.37 25.00
CA MET A 393 -13.31 22.30 26.33
C MET A 393 -14.82 22.07 26.22
N GLY A 394 -15.27 20.94 26.75
CA GLY A 394 -16.66 20.69 27.13
C GLY A 394 -16.75 20.46 28.64
N ARG A 395 -17.45 19.41 29.07
CA ARG A 395 -17.40 18.84 30.43
C ARG A 395 -16.02 18.28 30.78
N GLY A 396 -15.20 18.04 29.77
CA GLY A 396 -13.80 17.63 29.87
C GLY A 396 -13.04 17.97 28.60
N ARG A 397 -11.80 17.50 28.53
CA ARG A 397 -10.92 17.67 27.36
C ARG A 397 -11.38 16.77 26.22
N LEU A 398 -11.82 17.36 25.12
CA LEU A 398 -12.37 16.66 23.96
C LEU A 398 -11.41 16.75 22.76
N PRO A 399 -10.72 15.66 22.37
CA PRO A 399 -9.89 15.67 21.17
C PRO A 399 -10.74 15.86 19.91
N TYR A 400 -10.48 16.94 19.20
CA TYR A 400 -11.13 17.31 17.96
C TYR A 400 -10.12 17.35 16.82
N LEU A 401 -10.34 16.55 15.78
CA LEU A 401 -9.50 16.57 14.58
C LEU A 401 -9.89 17.80 13.73
N ASP A 402 -9.06 18.83 13.81
CA ASP A 402 -9.29 20.15 13.21
C ASP A 402 -8.84 20.20 11.75
N LYS A 403 -7.67 19.62 11.45
CA LYS A 403 -7.17 19.46 10.08
C LYS A 403 -6.55 18.09 9.88
N PHE A 404 -6.86 17.52 8.73
CA PHE A 404 -6.19 16.35 8.18
C PHE A 404 -5.79 16.72 6.75
N ALA A 405 -4.49 16.94 6.53
CA ALA A 405 -3.97 17.47 5.28
C ALA A 405 -2.87 16.58 4.73
N VAL A 406 -2.91 16.34 3.42
CA VAL A 406 -1.90 15.57 2.68
C VAL A 406 -1.74 16.25 1.33
N LEU A 407 -0.50 16.55 0.94
CA LEU A 407 -0.22 17.16 -0.37
C LEU A 407 -0.81 16.28 -1.49
N PRO A 408 -1.43 16.88 -2.53
CA PRO A 408 -1.95 16.14 -3.66
C PRO A 408 -0.91 15.20 -4.30
N GLU A 409 0.34 15.65 -4.40
CA GLU A 409 1.47 14.94 -5.00
C GLU A 409 1.86 13.64 -4.28
N VAL A 410 1.59 13.54 -2.98
CA VAL A 410 1.93 12.36 -2.18
C VAL A 410 0.70 11.48 -1.86
N GLN A 411 -0.45 11.76 -2.48
CA GLN A 411 -1.61 10.89 -2.38
C GLN A 411 -1.31 9.52 -3.03
N GLY A 412 -1.84 8.44 -2.46
CA GLY A 412 -1.55 7.05 -2.90
C GLY A 412 -0.24 6.47 -2.35
N THR A 413 0.64 7.28 -1.73
CA THR A 413 1.85 6.76 -1.03
C THR A 413 1.52 6.07 0.30
N GLY A 414 0.26 6.10 0.74
CA GLY A 414 -0.19 5.61 2.04
C GLY A 414 0.04 6.59 3.19
N MET A 415 0.49 7.82 2.93
CA MET A 415 0.70 8.85 3.95
C MET A 415 -0.52 9.08 4.85
N ALA A 416 -1.73 9.13 4.27
CA ALA A 416 -2.95 9.30 5.05
C ALA A 416 -3.18 8.16 6.06
N ASP A 417 -2.80 6.92 5.71
CA ASP A 417 -2.93 5.80 6.64
C ASP A 417 -1.89 5.86 7.76
N ILE A 418 -0.66 6.28 7.45
CA ILE A 418 0.39 6.51 8.45
C ILE A 418 -0.07 7.59 9.45
N LEU A 419 -0.49 8.77 8.95
CA LEU A 419 -0.99 9.86 9.78
C LEU A 419 -2.23 9.46 10.60
N TRP A 420 -3.10 8.61 10.04
CA TRP A 420 -4.27 8.11 10.77
C TRP A 420 -3.89 7.17 11.92
N ASP A 421 -2.93 6.28 11.71
CA ASP A 421 -2.45 5.39 12.76
C ASP A 421 -1.72 6.17 13.87
N GLU A 422 -0.92 7.18 13.49
CA GLU A 422 -0.31 8.14 14.43
C GLU A 422 -1.35 8.92 15.24
N LEU A 423 -2.41 9.42 14.58
CA LEU A 423 -3.52 10.07 15.23
C LEU A 423 -4.21 9.16 16.25
N ARG A 424 -4.45 7.89 15.91
CA ARG A 424 -5.09 6.93 16.84
C ARG A 424 -4.19 6.53 18.00
N ALA A 425 -2.87 6.46 17.79
CA ALA A 425 -1.91 6.22 18.85
C ALA A 425 -1.84 7.39 19.83
N ALA A 426 -1.88 8.62 19.32
CA ALA A 426 -1.89 9.85 20.11
C ALA A 426 -3.22 10.10 20.83
N CYS A 427 -4.33 9.90 20.14
CA CYS A 427 -5.68 10.19 20.60
C CYS A 427 -6.56 8.94 20.48
N PRO A 428 -6.76 8.16 21.57
CA PRO A 428 -7.58 6.94 21.55
C PRO A 428 -9.04 7.18 21.16
N SER A 429 -9.56 8.39 21.35
CA SER A 429 -10.85 8.84 20.84
C SER A 429 -10.70 10.21 20.17
N CYS A 430 -11.49 10.46 19.14
CA CYS A 430 -11.50 11.74 18.44
C CYS A 430 -12.82 11.98 17.70
N LEU A 431 -13.25 13.24 17.64
CA LEU A 431 -14.40 13.69 16.87
C LEU A 431 -13.97 14.71 15.82
N TRP A 432 -14.64 14.72 14.67
CA TRP A 432 -14.42 15.72 13.63
C TRP A 432 -15.66 15.98 12.81
N ARG A 433 -15.61 17.03 12.00
CA ARG A 433 -16.61 17.32 10.97
C ARG A 433 -15.96 17.37 9.60
N SER A 434 -16.72 17.04 8.58
CA SER A 434 -16.34 17.19 7.18
C SER A 434 -17.51 17.73 6.39
N ARG A 435 -17.26 18.52 5.33
CA ARG A 435 -18.32 19.03 4.45
C ARG A 435 -19.06 17.85 3.82
N ALA A 436 -20.37 17.98 3.61
CA ALA A 436 -21.19 16.88 3.08
C ALA A 436 -20.76 16.39 1.69
N ASP A 437 -20.21 17.30 0.87
CA ASP A 437 -19.73 17.10 -0.50
C ASP A 437 -18.23 16.75 -0.58
N ASN A 438 -17.52 16.62 0.55
CA ASN A 438 -16.11 16.26 0.55
C ASN A 438 -15.89 14.84 -0.02
N GLY A 439 -15.11 14.72 -1.09
CA GLY A 439 -14.75 13.44 -1.72
C GLY A 439 -14.06 12.45 -0.79
N VAL A 440 -13.41 12.93 0.27
CA VAL A 440 -12.73 12.11 1.30
C VAL A 440 -13.72 11.44 2.26
N ASN A 441 -15.00 11.85 2.31
CA ASN A 441 -15.97 11.31 3.26
C ASN A 441 -16.09 9.78 3.22
N ARG A 442 -15.91 9.15 2.05
CA ARG A 442 -15.87 7.70 1.93
C ARG A 442 -14.78 7.07 2.80
N TRP A 443 -13.60 7.67 2.82
CA TRP A 443 -12.47 7.24 3.63
C TRP A 443 -12.76 7.42 5.14
N TYR A 444 -13.44 8.50 5.53
CA TYR A 444 -13.88 8.71 6.92
C TYR A 444 -14.96 7.70 7.36
N PHE A 445 -15.95 7.38 6.52
CA PHE A 445 -16.97 6.39 6.84
C PHE A 445 -16.35 5.03 7.18
N ASP A 446 -15.35 4.60 6.41
CA ASP A 446 -14.68 3.31 6.61
C ASP A 446 -13.93 3.23 7.96
N ARG A 447 -13.42 4.37 8.44
CA ARG A 447 -12.54 4.47 9.63
C ARG A 447 -13.24 4.94 10.90
N SER A 448 -14.41 5.57 10.79
CA SER A 448 -15.23 5.98 11.93
C SER A 448 -15.88 4.79 12.66
N ASN A 449 -16.17 4.97 13.95
CA ASN A 449 -17.09 4.09 14.69
C ASN A 449 -18.55 4.53 14.50
N GLY A 450 -18.78 5.81 14.23
CA GLY A 450 -20.09 6.33 13.91
C GLY A 450 -20.04 7.69 13.23
N HIS A 451 -21.19 8.10 12.69
CA HIS A 451 -21.36 9.38 12.03
C HIS A 451 -22.78 9.93 12.24
N ARG A 452 -22.93 11.25 12.10
CA ARG A 452 -24.22 11.94 12.04
C ARG A 452 -24.21 12.96 10.91
N ARG A 453 -25.20 12.87 10.03
CA ARG A 453 -25.38 13.84 8.95
C ARG A 453 -26.17 15.04 9.47
N GLY A 454 -25.67 16.24 9.20
CA GLY A 454 -26.43 17.49 9.22
C GLY A 454 -26.61 18.03 7.80
N GLU A 455 -27.07 19.28 7.65
CA GLU A 455 -27.29 19.90 6.34
C GLU A 455 -25.99 20.20 5.61
N LYS A 456 -25.06 20.92 6.26
CA LYS A 456 -23.79 21.35 5.65
C LYS A 456 -22.60 20.46 6.00
N TRP A 457 -22.73 19.67 7.07
CA TRP A 457 -21.64 18.94 7.70
C TRP A 457 -22.04 17.49 7.98
N VAL A 458 -21.06 16.60 7.89
CA VAL A 458 -21.13 15.24 8.45
C VAL A 458 -20.17 15.20 9.63
N PHE A 459 -20.69 14.83 10.79
CA PHE A 459 -19.92 14.63 12.01
C PHE A 459 -19.51 13.17 12.09
N PHE A 460 -18.28 12.92 12.49
CA PHE A 460 -17.70 11.59 12.61
C PHE A 460 -17.00 11.46 13.95
N TRP A 461 -16.91 10.22 14.45
CA TRP A 461 -16.09 9.93 15.62
C TRP A 461 -15.51 8.52 15.55
N TYR A 462 -14.41 8.32 16.27
CA TYR A 462 -13.94 7.00 16.65
C TYR A 462 -13.67 6.97 18.16
N GLN A 463 -13.76 5.78 18.74
CA GLN A 463 -13.57 5.52 20.16
C GLN A 463 -12.59 4.36 20.35
N GLY A 464 -11.81 4.44 21.42
CA GLY A 464 -10.90 3.39 21.85
C GLY A 464 -11.66 2.27 22.57
N GLU A 465 -10.99 1.57 23.48
CA GLU A 465 -11.57 0.44 24.21
C GLU A 465 -12.76 0.83 25.10
N LYS A 466 -12.77 2.05 25.63
CA LYS A 466 -13.90 2.58 26.38
C LYS A 466 -14.92 3.22 25.41
N PRO A 467 -16.17 2.72 25.36
CA PRO A 467 -17.19 3.32 24.51
C PRO A 467 -17.53 4.73 25.03
N GLN A 468 -17.62 5.69 24.11
CA GLN A 468 -18.12 7.02 24.42
C GLN A 468 -19.63 6.96 24.63
N SER A 469 -20.11 7.68 25.65
CA SER A 469 -21.53 7.86 25.88
C SER A 469 -22.16 8.71 24.76
N LEU A 470 -23.45 8.51 24.52
CA LEU A 470 -24.20 9.35 23.57
C LEU A 470 -24.17 10.84 23.96
N MET A 471 -24.02 11.15 25.26
CA MET A 471 -23.89 12.52 25.74
C MET A 471 -22.56 13.15 25.32
N GLU A 472 -21.43 12.45 25.46
CA GLU A 472 -20.12 12.95 25.03
C GLU A 472 -20.07 13.18 23.51
N VAL A 473 -20.71 12.28 22.74
CA VAL A 473 -20.84 12.46 21.29
C VAL A 473 -21.69 13.68 20.94
N ALA A 474 -22.82 13.87 21.63
CA ALA A 474 -23.70 15.03 21.41
C ALA A 474 -23.01 16.35 21.78
N GLU A 475 -22.24 16.36 22.86
CA GLU A 475 -21.44 17.50 23.30
C GLU A 475 -20.32 17.82 22.30
N GLY A 476 -19.56 16.81 21.86
CA GLY A 476 -18.53 16.99 20.83
C GLY A 476 -19.12 17.54 19.53
N MET A 477 -20.32 17.11 19.15
CA MET A 477 -21.03 17.70 18.00
C MET A 477 -21.37 19.17 18.21
N GLU A 478 -21.72 19.59 19.42
CA GLU A 478 -22.03 21.00 19.73
C GLU A 478 -20.77 21.86 19.66
N VAL A 479 -19.67 21.40 20.25
CA VAL A 479 -18.35 22.01 20.10
C VAL A 479 -17.99 22.14 18.62
N ALA A 480 -18.12 21.05 17.86
CA ALA A 480 -17.79 21.04 16.44
C ALA A 480 -18.67 21.97 15.58
N LYS A 481 -19.89 22.35 16.01
CA LYS A 481 -20.67 23.39 15.33
C LYS A 481 -20.11 24.78 15.56
N ASN A 482 -19.61 25.05 16.77
CA ASN A 482 -19.11 26.36 17.18
C ASN A 482 -17.70 26.67 16.65
N ILE A 483 -17.01 25.68 16.11
CA ILE A 483 -15.71 25.89 15.45
C ILE A 483 -15.93 26.72 14.17
N PRO A 484 -15.24 27.87 14.01
CA PRO A 484 -15.40 28.73 12.84
C PRO A 484 -14.83 28.10 11.57
N ALA A 485 -15.14 28.68 10.42
CA ALA A 485 -14.48 28.30 9.17
C ALA A 485 -13.04 28.83 9.18
N SER A 486 -12.07 28.01 8.76
CA SER A 486 -10.65 28.40 8.75
C SER A 486 -10.15 28.89 7.38
N PHE A 487 -10.96 28.73 6.33
CA PHE A 487 -10.58 29.03 4.94
C PHE A 487 -11.49 30.11 4.36
N LEU A 488 -10.90 31.04 3.62
CA LEU A 488 -11.55 32.16 2.93
C LEU A 488 -12.33 31.69 1.70
#